data_AF-A0A820PGA6-F1
#
_entry.id   AF-A0A820PGA6-F1
#
_cell.length_a   1.000
_cell.length_b   1.000
_cell.length_c   1.000
_cell.angle_alpha   90.00
_cell.angle_beta   90.00
_cell.angle_gamma   90.00
#
_symmetry.space_group_name_H-M   'P 1'
#
loop_
_entity.id
_entity.type
_entity.pdbx_description
1 polymer ?
#
loop_
_entity_poly.entity_id
_entity_poly.type
_entity_poly.pdbx_seq_one_letter_code
_entity_poly.pdbx_strand_id
1 'polypeptide(L)'
;DIRGLVLDAVFDDVLPLAQRQMPSFASKFVEKTIRYYLDLNNIQLLKLYNGPFYLIRRTQDEIISLIPGRVETNRGNELLFHVLHYRYPFIYNDDQTLTLLRRYICSSHTQRIALFDQYCLNQSELQTQTREYRMENPTPSYPCKFGENFSLLERQRFAIYLIDQYLVNFDSPHCTPLP
;
A
#
# COMPACT_ATOMS: atom_id res chain seq x y z
N ASP A 1 -0.34 -22.61 10.28
CA ASP A 1 -0.48 -21.13 10.31
C ASP A 1 0.50 -20.45 9.40
N ILE A 2 0.02 -19.45 8.65
CA ILE A 2 0.86 -18.58 7.80
C ILE A 2 1.55 -17.56 8.72
N ARG A 3 2.88 -17.50 8.67
CA ARG A 3 3.71 -16.64 9.54
C ARG A 3 4.07 -15.29 8.90
N GLY A 4 4.03 -15.20 7.57
CA GLY A 4 4.38 -14.02 6.79
C GLY A 4 3.84 -14.13 5.37
N LEU A 5 3.60 -13.00 4.73
CA LEU A 5 3.28 -12.93 3.30
C LEU A 5 4.29 -12.02 2.59
N VAL A 6 4.80 -12.49 1.46
CA VAL A 6 5.55 -11.65 0.52
C VAL A 6 4.71 -11.59 -0.75
N LEU A 7 4.30 -10.38 -1.12
CA LEU A 7 3.42 -10.10 -2.24
C LEU A 7 4.26 -9.49 -3.35
N ASP A 8 4.53 -10.23 -4.41
CA ASP A 8 5.25 -9.72 -5.59
C ASP A 8 4.25 -9.33 -6.68
N ALA A 9 4.28 -8.06 -7.11
CA ALA A 9 3.42 -7.52 -8.16
C ALA A 9 1.91 -7.76 -7.95
N VAL A 10 1.46 -7.88 -6.70
CA VAL A 10 0.04 -8.07 -6.36
C VAL A 10 -0.69 -6.72 -6.40
N PHE A 11 -1.91 -6.72 -6.92
CA PHE A 11 -2.75 -5.54 -7.08
C PHE A 11 -4.20 -5.78 -6.63
N ASP A 12 -5.01 -4.74 -6.64
CA ASP A 12 -6.34 -4.74 -6.04
C ASP A 12 -7.48 -5.16 -6.98
N ASP A 13 -7.51 -4.66 -8.21
CA ASP A 13 -8.67 -4.81 -9.10
C ASP A 13 -8.24 -4.88 -10.58
N VAL A 14 -8.87 -5.79 -11.33
CA VAL A 14 -8.66 -5.97 -12.78
C VAL A 14 -9.42 -4.93 -13.59
N LEU A 15 -10.56 -4.43 -13.10
CA LEU A 15 -11.47 -3.62 -13.90
C LEU A 15 -10.79 -2.40 -14.53
N PRO A 16 -10.02 -1.58 -13.79
CA PRO A 16 -9.35 -0.41 -14.38
C PRO A 16 -8.34 -0.78 -15.46
N LEU A 17 -7.66 -1.93 -15.33
CA LEU A 17 -6.72 -2.46 -16.32
C LEU A 17 -7.45 -2.93 -17.58
N ALA A 18 -8.58 -3.64 -17.41
CA ALA A 18 -9.38 -4.14 -18.53
C ALA A 18 -10.05 -3.01 -19.31
N GLN A 19 -10.62 -2.02 -18.63
CA GLN A 19 -11.25 -0.85 -19.27
C GLN A 19 -10.25 -0.03 -20.09
N ARG A 20 -8.98 0.00 -19.70
CA ARG A 20 -7.92 0.65 -20.48
C ARG A 20 -7.70 -0.01 -21.84
N GLN A 21 -7.80 -1.34 -21.92
CA GLN A 21 -7.49 -2.08 -23.14
C GLN A 21 -8.69 -2.25 -24.08
N MET A 22 -9.89 -1.98 -23.59
CA MET A 22 -11.12 -2.24 -24.32
C MET A 22 -11.74 -0.94 -24.88
N PRO A 23 -12.45 -1.02 -26.02
CA PRO A 23 -13.19 0.13 -26.54
C PRO A 23 -14.23 0.66 -25.53
N SER A 24 -14.39 1.99 -25.48
CA SER A 24 -15.30 2.65 -24.53
C SER A 24 -16.76 2.20 -24.63
N PHE A 25 -17.24 1.87 -25.84
CA PHE A 25 -18.60 1.36 -26.06
C PHE A 25 -18.85 0.03 -25.34
N ALA A 26 -17.81 -0.76 -25.06
CA ALA A 26 -17.90 -2.05 -24.38
C ALA A 26 -17.74 -1.93 -22.85
N SER A 27 -17.52 -0.73 -22.30
CA SER A 27 -17.14 -0.53 -20.89
C SER A 27 -18.08 -1.22 -19.90
N LYS A 28 -19.41 -1.10 -20.08
CA LYS A 28 -20.40 -1.75 -19.20
C LYS A 28 -20.37 -3.29 -19.30
N PHE A 29 -20.12 -3.83 -20.48
CA PHE A 29 -20.00 -5.27 -20.69
C PHE A 29 -18.72 -5.81 -20.03
N VAL A 30 -17.62 -5.09 -20.17
CA VAL A 30 -16.34 -5.39 -19.51
C VAL A 30 -16.51 -5.34 -17.99
N GLU A 31 -17.13 -4.29 -17.47
CA GLU A 31 -17.43 -4.15 -16.04
C GLU A 31 -18.21 -5.36 -15.51
N LYS A 32 -19.32 -5.71 -16.17
CA LYS A 32 -20.09 -6.89 -15.78
C LYS A 32 -19.24 -8.16 -15.85
N THR A 33 -18.49 -8.37 -16.92
CA THR A 33 -17.65 -9.57 -17.06
C THR A 33 -16.61 -9.67 -15.94
N ILE A 34 -15.89 -8.58 -15.65
CA ILE A 34 -14.88 -8.57 -14.58
C ILE A 34 -15.54 -8.82 -13.22
N ARG A 35 -16.60 -8.09 -12.88
CA ARG A 35 -17.25 -8.22 -11.56
C ARG A 35 -17.87 -9.59 -11.30
N TYR A 36 -18.31 -10.28 -12.34
CA TYR A 36 -18.92 -11.61 -12.19
C TYR A 36 -17.91 -12.77 -12.29
N TYR A 37 -16.84 -12.63 -13.07
CA TYR A 37 -15.95 -13.76 -13.39
C TYR A 37 -14.49 -13.57 -12.96
N LEU A 38 -14.04 -12.35 -12.69
CA LEU A 38 -12.64 -12.01 -12.38
C LEU A 38 -12.53 -11.02 -11.22
N ASP A 39 -13.40 -11.16 -10.21
CA ASP A 39 -13.37 -10.31 -9.02
C ASP A 39 -12.18 -10.70 -8.13
N LEU A 40 -11.11 -9.91 -8.19
CA LEU A 40 -9.96 -10.06 -7.31
C LEU A 40 -10.30 -9.47 -5.94
N ASN A 41 -10.44 -10.34 -4.94
CA ASN A 41 -10.73 -9.94 -3.57
C ASN A 41 -9.47 -9.78 -2.69
N ASN A 42 -8.31 -9.48 -3.31
CA ASN A 42 -7.01 -9.41 -2.64
C ASN A 42 -7.01 -8.49 -1.41
N ILE A 43 -7.67 -7.32 -1.49
CA ILE A 43 -7.84 -6.42 -0.34
C ILE A 43 -8.56 -7.14 0.81
N GLN A 44 -9.67 -7.84 0.54
CA GLN A 44 -10.45 -8.50 1.57
C GLN A 44 -9.68 -9.65 2.21
N LEU A 45 -8.98 -10.45 1.40
CA LEU A 45 -8.13 -11.54 1.90
C LEU A 45 -7.00 -11.01 2.80
N LEU A 46 -6.35 -9.91 2.41
CA LEU A 46 -5.30 -9.29 3.23
C LEU A 46 -5.82 -8.67 4.53
N LYS A 47 -7.07 -8.18 4.55
CA LYS A 47 -7.71 -7.69 5.78
C LYS A 47 -8.00 -8.80 6.79
N LEU A 48 -8.24 -10.03 6.32
CA LEU A 48 -8.43 -11.21 7.18
C LEU A 48 -7.11 -11.73 7.77
N TYR A 49 -5.98 -11.38 7.15
CA TYR A 49 -4.67 -11.81 7.60
C TYR A 49 -4.07 -10.81 8.59
N ASN A 50 -3.91 -11.23 9.84
CA ASN A 50 -3.35 -10.38 10.91
C ASN A 50 -1.81 -10.41 11.01
N GLY A 51 -1.14 -11.29 10.26
CA GLY A 51 0.30 -11.41 10.28
C GLY A 51 1.03 -10.31 9.49
N PRO A 52 2.37 -10.30 9.52
CA PRO A 52 3.18 -9.39 8.73
C PRO A 52 3.05 -9.73 7.23
N PHE A 53 2.93 -8.70 6.40
CA PHE A 53 3.08 -8.83 4.96
C PHE A 53 4.03 -7.77 4.43
N TYR A 54 4.61 -8.04 3.28
CA TYR A 54 5.50 -7.14 2.56
C TYR A 54 5.13 -7.11 1.08
N LEU A 55 5.03 -5.92 0.49
CA LEU A 55 4.70 -5.72 -0.91
C LEU A 55 5.94 -5.32 -1.70
N ILE A 56 6.28 -6.12 -2.69
CA ILE A 56 7.29 -5.82 -3.69
C ILE A 56 6.58 -5.15 -4.87
N ARG A 57 6.75 -3.83 -4.99
CA ARG A 57 6.20 -3.05 -6.09
C ARG A 57 7.25 -2.88 -7.18
N ARG A 58 6.97 -3.50 -8.33
CA ARG A 58 7.76 -3.33 -9.54
C ARG A 58 7.50 -1.96 -10.17
N THR A 59 8.53 -1.12 -10.27
CA THR A 59 8.35 0.29 -10.68
C THR A 59 8.22 0.47 -12.19
N GLN A 60 8.63 -0.51 -13.00
CA GLN A 60 8.47 -0.50 -14.47
C GLN A 60 7.38 -1.47 -14.94
N ASP A 61 6.47 -1.89 -14.04
CA ASP A 61 5.42 -2.85 -14.37
C ASP A 61 4.39 -2.28 -15.34
N GLU A 62 4.36 -2.85 -16.54
CA GLU A 62 3.50 -2.48 -17.66
C GLU A 62 2.10 -3.11 -17.59
N ILE A 63 1.94 -4.14 -16.75
CA ILE A 63 0.72 -4.96 -16.63
C ILE A 63 -0.22 -4.37 -15.58
N ILE A 64 0.30 -4.08 -14.39
CA ILE A 64 -0.52 -3.63 -13.25
C ILE A 64 -0.55 -2.10 -13.11
N SER A 65 0.14 -1.35 -13.98
CA SER A 65 0.08 0.11 -14.03
C SER A 65 -0.89 0.59 -15.12
N LEU A 66 -1.77 1.54 -14.78
CA LEU A 66 -2.71 2.10 -15.77
C LEU A 66 -2.00 2.91 -16.85
N ILE A 67 -0.86 3.51 -16.56
CA ILE A 67 -0.02 4.18 -17.56
C ILE A 67 1.39 3.61 -17.43
N PRO A 68 1.94 2.95 -18.47
CA PRO A 68 3.30 2.41 -18.42
C PRO A 68 4.31 3.53 -18.12
N GLY A 69 5.30 3.22 -17.28
CA GLY A 69 6.31 4.18 -16.82
C GLY A 69 5.83 5.19 -15.77
N ARG A 70 4.57 5.11 -15.33
CA ARG A 70 3.99 5.96 -14.29
C ARG A 70 3.63 5.17 -13.05
N VAL A 71 4.58 5.12 -12.11
CA VAL A 71 4.46 4.35 -10.85
C VAL A 71 3.26 4.78 -10.00
N GLU A 72 2.81 6.03 -10.14
CA GLU A 72 1.62 6.54 -9.45
C GLU A 72 0.34 5.80 -9.86
N THR A 73 0.34 5.22 -11.06
CA THR A 73 -0.81 4.47 -11.60
C THR A 73 -0.73 2.97 -11.34
N ASN A 74 0.31 2.50 -10.65
CA ASN A 74 0.46 1.10 -10.27
C ASN A 74 -0.66 0.69 -9.30
N ARG A 75 -1.44 -0.33 -9.66
CA ARG A 75 -2.59 -0.80 -8.87
C ARG A 75 -2.20 -1.43 -7.52
N GLY A 76 -0.94 -1.81 -7.34
CA GLY A 76 -0.39 -2.18 -6.03
C GLY A 76 -0.43 -1.03 -5.01
N ASN A 77 -0.46 0.22 -5.47
CA ASN A 77 -0.62 1.38 -4.59
C ASN A 77 -1.99 1.35 -3.90
N GLU A 78 -3.09 1.14 -4.64
CA GLU A 78 -4.45 1.07 -4.09
C GLU A 78 -4.62 -0.11 -3.13
N LEU A 79 -4.03 -1.26 -3.45
CA LEU A 79 -3.96 -2.40 -2.53
C LEU A 79 -3.34 -1.98 -1.19
N LEU A 80 -2.16 -1.35 -1.23
CA LEU A 80 -1.44 -0.93 -0.03
C LEU A 80 -2.22 0.14 0.76
N PHE A 81 -2.77 1.15 0.08
CA PHE A 81 -3.59 2.20 0.69
C PHE A 81 -4.76 1.60 1.47
N HIS A 82 -5.56 0.74 0.83
CA HIS A 82 -6.75 0.17 1.45
C HIS A 82 -6.43 -0.77 2.62
N VAL A 83 -5.35 -1.53 2.55
CA VAL A 83 -4.93 -2.43 3.63
C VAL A 83 -4.37 -1.63 4.82
N LEU A 84 -3.53 -0.62 4.58
CA LEU A 84 -2.98 0.18 5.68
C LEU A 84 -4.02 1.06 6.35
N HIS A 85 -4.94 1.65 5.58
CA HIS A 85 -6.07 2.38 6.14
C HIS A 85 -6.93 1.50 7.04
N TYR A 86 -7.16 0.23 6.65
CA TYR A 86 -7.86 -0.73 7.51
C TYR A 86 -7.04 -1.13 8.74
N ARG A 87 -5.73 -1.40 8.59
CA ARG A 87 -4.89 -1.84 9.70
C ARG A 87 -4.69 -0.74 10.75
N TYR A 88 -4.51 0.50 10.32
CA TYR A 88 -4.15 1.64 11.15
C TYR A 88 -5.15 2.79 10.97
N PRO A 89 -6.43 2.59 11.33
CA PRO A 89 -7.48 3.57 11.05
C PRO A 89 -7.20 4.92 11.72
N PHE A 90 -6.51 4.97 12.86
CA PHE A 90 -6.23 6.22 13.55
C PHE A 90 -5.05 7.02 12.98
N ILE A 91 -4.23 6.40 12.12
CA ILE A 91 -3.15 7.08 11.39
C ILE A 91 -3.65 7.63 10.06
N TYR A 92 -4.46 6.85 9.36
CA TYR A 92 -4.92 7.18 8.00
C TYR A 92 -6.36 7.72 7.97
N ASN A 93 -6.80 8.44 9.01
CA ASN A 93 -8.19 8.95 9.16
C ASN A 93 -8.43 10.37 8.63
N ASP A 94 -7.41 11.09 8.17
CA ASP A 94 -7.55 12.47 7.72
C ASP A 94 -7.01 12.70 6.31
N ASP A 95 -7.62 13.65 5.60
CA ASP A 95 -7.32 13.95 4.20
C ASP A 95 -5.89 14.48 4.00
N GLN A 96 -5.32 15.18 5.00
CA GLN A 96 -3.97 15.73 4.88
C GLN A 96 -2.93 14.60 4.92
N THR A 97 -3.09 13.66 5.84
CA THR A 97 -2.24 12.46 5.94
C THR A 97 -2.40 11.57 4.70
N LEU A 98 -3.62 11.37 4.19
CA LEU A 98 -3.85 10.62 2.96
C LEU A 98 -3.22 11.30 1.72
N THR A 99 -3.28 12.63 1.65
CA THR A 99 -2.63 13.40 0.58
C THR A 99 -1.11 13.28 0.64
N LEU A 100 -0.52 13.39 1.84
CA LEU A 100 0.92 13.19 2.05
C LEU A 100 1.33 11.77 1.65
N LEU A 101 0.55 10.77 2.04
CA LEU A 101 0.79 9.37 1.72
C LEU A 101 0.81 9.12 0.21
N ARG A 102 -0.20 9.63 -0.50
CA ARG A 102 -0.28 9.54 -1.97
C ARG A 102 0.91 10.22 -2.62
N ARG A 103 1.29 11.41 -2.15
CA ARG A 103 2.50 12.10 -2.60
C ARG A 103 3.75 11.26 -2.36
N TYR A 104 3.92 10.69 -1.17
CA TYR A 104 5.10 9.90 -0.80
C TYR A 104 5.25 8.63 -1.67
N ILE A 105 4.19 7.83 -1.81
CA ILE A 105 4.23 6.56 -2.56
C ILE A 105 4.50 6.80 -4.06
N CYS A 106 4.01 7.91 -4.60
CA CYS A 106 4.13 8.30 -6.01
C CYS A 106 5.37 9.16 -6.30
N SER A 107 6.14 9.55 -5.28
CA SER A 107 7.35 10.38 -5.43
C SER A 107 8.51 9.60 -6.06
N SER A 108 9.41 10.32 -6.73
CA SER A 108 10.68 9.75 -7.18
C SER A 108 11.53 9.28 -5.99
N HIS A 109 12.56 8.45 -6.24
CA HIS A 109 13.43 7.95 -5.19
C HIS A 109 14.04 9.09 -4.34
N THR A 110 14.58 10.13 -4.99
CA THR A 110 15.16 11.30 -4.31
C THR A 110 14.12 12.06 -3.48
N GLN A 111 12.92 12.27 -4.02
CA GLN A 111 11.83 12.94 -3.30
C GLN A 111 11.33 12.11 -2.11
N ARG A 112 11.28 10.78 -2.24
CA ARG A 112 10.96 9.88 -1.14
C ARG A 112 11.98 9.96 -0.03
N ILE A 113 13.27 9.97 -0.35
CA ILE A 113 14.33 10.16 0.67
C ILE A 113 14.12 11.50 1.39
N ALA A 114 13.96 12.60 0.64
CA ALA A 114 13.77 13.92 1.24
C ALA A 114 12.51 14.00 2.14
N LEU A 115 11.39 13.41 1.71
CA LEU A 115 10.18 13.32 2.53
C LEU A 115 10.36 12.41 3.74
N PHE A 116 11.05 11.28 3.58
CA PHE A 116 11.34 10.37 4.68
C PHE A 116 12.20 11.08 5.72
N ASP A 117 13.28 11.74 5.30
CA ASP A 117 14.15 12.50 6.19
C ASP A 117 13.38 13.63 6.88
N GLN A 118 12.52 14.36 6.16
CA GLN A 118 11.71 15.44 6.72
C GLN A 118 10.80 14.98 7.88
N TYR A 119 10.16 13.82 7.75
CA TYR A 119 9.16 13.33 8.72
C TYR A 119 9.71 12.29 9.70
N CYS A 120 10.80 11.60 9.36
CA CYS A 120 11.32 10.44 10.10
C CYS A 120 12.75 10.66 10.64
N LEU A 121 13.17 11.92 10.87
CA LEU A 121 14.50 12.28 11.42
C LEU A 121 14.97 11.37 12.58
N ASN A 122 14.07 11.01 13.50
CA ASN A 122 14.33 10.08 14.61
C ASN A 122 13.69 8.71 14.36
N GLN A 123 14.20 7.94 13.40
CA GLN A 123 13.62 6.63 13.08
C GLN A 123 13.61 5.66 14.29
N SER A 124 14.61 5.75 15.18
CA SER A 124 14.69 4.94 16.39
C SER A 124 13.53 5.17 17.36
N GLU A 125 13.03 6.41 17.45
CA GLU A 125 11.86 6.79 18.26
C GLU A 125 10.60 6.10 17.71
N LEU A 126 10.37 6.20 16.39
CA LEU A 126 9.23 5.58 15.70
C LEU A 126 9.25 4.05 15.81
N GLN A 127 10.44 3.45 15.68
CA GLN A 127 10.66 2.02 15.89
C GLN A 127 10.33 1.60 17.33
N THR A 128 10.79 2.38 18.31
CA THR A 128 10.58 2.11 19.74
C THR A 128 9.09 2.16 20.07
N GLN A 129 8.41 3.24 19.69
CA GLN A 129 6.96 3.39 19.90
C GLN A 129 6.13 2.29 19.22
N THR A 130 6.52 1.88 18.00
CA THR A 130 5.86 0.76 17.31
C THR A 130 6.06 -0.55 18.08
N ARG A 131 7.26 -0.77 18.61
CA ARG A 131 7.61 -1.98 19.38
C ARG A 131 6.90 -2.03 20.72
N GLU A 132 6.84 -0.92 21.44
CA GLU A 132 6.12 -0.78 22.71
C GLU A 132 4.64 -1.12 22.52
N TYR A 133 4.00 -0.52 21.50
CA TYR A 133 2.61 -0.85 21.17
C TYR A 133 2.41 -2.35 20.87
N ARG A 134 3.35 -2.99 20.17
CA ARG A 134 3.31 -4.43 19.89
C ARG A 134 3.51 -5.29 21.13
N MET A 135 4.32 -4.85 22.09
CA MET A 135 4.52 -5.56 23.35
C MET A 135 3.27 -5.50 24.22
N GLU A 136 2.59 -4.34 24.25
CA GLU A 136 1.30 -4.17 24.92
C GLU A 136 0.17 -4.93 24.23
N ASN A 137 0.30 -5.18 22.92
CA ASN A 137 -0.67 -5.89 22.09
C ASN A 137 -0.02 -7.12 21.41
N PRO A 138 0.35 -8.17 22.18
CA PRO A 138 1.20 -9.26 21.71
C PRO A 138 0.54 -10.15 20.65
N THR A 139 -0.80 -10.17 20.59
CA THR A 139 -1.55 -10.80 19.51
C THR A 139 -1.95 -9.72 18.51
N PRO A 140 -1.36 -9.69 17.30
CA PRO A 140 -1.76 -8.75 16.26
C PRO A 140 -3.25 -8.93 15.93
N SER A 141 -3.99 -7.84 16.10
CA SER A 141 -5.39 -7.75 15.68
C SER A 141 -5.57 -6.46 14.91
N TYR A 142 -6.13 -6.56 13.71
CA TYR A 142 -6.47 -5.42 12.88
C TYR A 142 -7.98 -5.35 12.64
N PRO A 143 -8.58 -4.15 12.60
CA PRO A 143 -7.96 -2.83 12.82
C PRO A 143 -7.39 -2.66 14.23
N CYS A 144 -6.27 -1.93 14.37
CA CYS A 144 -5.68 -1.65 15.68
C CYS A 144 -5.89 -0.19 16.12
N LYS A 145 -5.61 0.10 17.40
CA LYS A 145 -5.75 1.44 18.00
C LYS A 145 -4.48 2.30 17.92
N PHE A 146 -3.46 1.82 17.23
CA PHE A 146 -2.20 2.55 17.09
C PHE A 146 -2.45 3.91 16.42
N GLY A 147 -2.10 4.99 17.12
CA GLY A 147 -2.30 6.36 16.70
C GLY A 147 -3.58 7.05 17.18
N GLU A 148 -4.39 6.41 18.03
CA GLU A 148 -5.65 6.99 18.55
C GLU A 148 -5.47 8.39 19.14
N ASN A 149 -4.36 8.62 19.86
CA ASN A 149 -4.06 9.90 20.53
C ASN A 149 -2.99 10.73 19.81
N PHE A 150 -2.63 10.38 18.58
CA PHE A 150 -1.61 11.13 17.84
C PHE A 150 -2.14 12.47 17.34
N SER A 151 -1.28 13.49 17.46
CA SER A 151 -1.39 14.74 16.72
C SER A 151 -1.31 14.49 15.21
N LEU A 152 -1.75 15.47 14.42
CA LEU A 152 -1.64 15.39 12.95
C LEU A 152 -0.20 15.15 12.49
N LEU A 153 0.78 15.82 13.12
CA LEU A 153 2.18 15.63 12.78
C LEU A 153 2.62 14.19 13.06
N GLU A 154 2.31 13.64 14.23
CA GLU A 154 2.65 12.25 14.56
C GLU A 154 2.00 11.25 13.60
N ARG A 155 0.73 11.45 13.20
CA ARG A 155 0.08 10.62 12.17
C ARG A 155 0.84 10.67 10.85
N GLN A 156 1.25 11.86 10.41
CA GLN A 156 2.03 12.03 9.18
C GLN A 156 3.40 11.34 9.26
N ARG A 157 4.10 11.45 10.40
CA ARG A 157 5.38 10.74 10.66
C ARG A 157 5.18 9.22 10.54
N PHE A 158 4.19 8.67 11.24
CA PHE A 158 3.91 7.24 11.22
C PHE A 158 3.36 6.74 9.88
N ALA A 159 2.59 7.55 9.17
CA ALA A 159 2.06 7.21 7.85
C ALA A 159 3.19 6.94 6.86
N ILE A 160 4.23 7.79 6.84
CA ILE A 160 5.42 7.61 5.99
C ILE A 160 6.26 6.43 6.48
N TYR A 161 6.56 6.38 7.78
CA TYR A 161 7.37 5.31 8.36
C TYR A 161 6.78 3.91 8.10
N LEU A 162 5.47 3.74 8.31
CA LEU A 162 4.80 2.46 8.08
C LEU A 162 4.86 2.04 6.61
N ILE A 163 4.71 2.95 5.65
CA ILE A 163 4.87 2.57 4.23
C ILE A 163 6.20 1.90 3.97
N ASP A 164 7.29 2.45 4.52
CA ASP A 164 8.62 1.89 4.35
C ASP A 164 8.76 0.48 4.96
N GLN A 165 7.96 0.17 5.98
CA GLN A 165 7.89 -1.18 6.57
C GLN A 165 7.09 -2.19 5.74
N TYR A 166 6.22 -1.73 4.84
CA TYR A 166 5.32 -2.60 4.06
C TYR A 166 5.62 -2.64 2.56
N LEU A 167 6.44 -1.71 2.04
CA LEU A 167 6.64 -1.52 0.60
C LEU A 167 8.14 -1.44 0.25
N VAL A 168 8.60 -2.33 -0.62
CA VAL A 168 9.85 -2.17 -1.37
C VAL A 168 9.56 -1.83 -2.82
N ASN A 169 10.36 -0.95 -3.39
CA ASN A 169 10.39 -0.75 -4.84
C ASN A 169 11.46 -1.65 -5.44
N PHE A 170 11.10 -2.36 -6.50
CA PHE A 170 12.03 -3.13 -7.31
C PHE A 170 12.01 -2.58 -8.74
N ASP A 171 13.15 -2.07 -9.22
CA ASP A 171 13.22 -1.46 -10.54
C ASP A 171 13.31 -2.51 -11.65
N SER A 172 12.14 -3.04 -12.01
CA SER A 172 12.00 -4.07 -13.04
C SER A 172 10.60 -4.07 -13.67
N PRO A 173 10.48 -4.63 -14.89
CA PRO A 173 9.19 -4.95 -15.52
C PRO A 173 8.52 -6.19 -14.89
N HIS A 174 7.31 -6.52 -15.32
CA HIS A 174 6.47 -7.54 -14.67
C HIS A 174 7.08 -8.97 -14.67
N CYS A 175 7.90 -9.33 -15.66
CA CYS A 175 8.39 -10.70 -15.84
C CYS A 175 9.84 -10.95 -15.40
N THR A 176 10.48 -9.98 -14.74
CA THR A 176 11.86 -10.16 -14.24
C THR A 176 11.88 -11.01 -12.96
N PRO A 177 12.72 -12.04 -12.83
CA PRO A 177 12.82 -12.80 -11.58
C PRO A 177 13.38 -11.93 -10.45
N LEU A 178 12.92 -12.16 -9.23
CA LEU A 178 13.52 -11.56 -8.04
C LEU A 178 14.94 -12.13 -7.82
N PRO A 179 15.89 -11.31 -7.33
CA PRO A 179 17.27 -11.74 -7.06
C PRO A 179 17.39 -12.77 -5.93
#